data_AF-A0A6G1R6M1-F1
#
_entry.id   AF-A0A6G1R6M1-F1
#
_cell.length_a   1.000
_cell.length_b   1.000
_cell.length_c   1.000
_cell.angle_alpha   90.00
_cell.angle_beta   90.00
_cell.angle_gamma   90.00
#
_symmetry.space_group_name_H-M   'P 1'
#
loop_
_entity.id
_entity.type
_entity.pdbx_description
1 polymer ?
#
loop_
_entity_poly.entity_id
_entity_poly.type
_entity_poly.pdbx_seq_one_letter_code
_entity_poly.pdbx_strand_id
1 'polypeptide(L)'
;MWKTLRMEGGFPLLLLLGAFMTTQCQGLRVRFKRGARSRAMCTDSSSGEIYQHRGTWLRLSGSRIEYCRCDSGWSRCHTVPIRACTRTKCYNGGQCSQAYYSPQLFICRCHQGFSGKQCETDTEVKCYRDAGVTYRGTWSTTESGTECLNWNSNGLRAQRYNGQREDAAELGLGNHNYCRNPDEDSRPWCYIYKGGKYIWEYCSVPSCSKVGNSNCKSGRGTDYRGSHSITSSGATCLRWNSRILIHKLYTAWRRDADQLGLGSHNFCR
;
A
#
# COMPACT_ATOMS: atom_id res chain seq x y z
N MET A 1 -1.16 -67.09 -42.83
CA MET A 1 -1.59 -68.47 -42.52
C MET A 1 -0.77 -68.96 -41.34
N TRP A 2 -1.46 -69.45 -40.29
CA TRP A 2 -1.06 -70.52 -39.35
C TRP A 2 0.23 -70.24 -38.52
N LYS A 3 0.11 -70.03 -37.19
CA LYS A 3 0.16 -71.08 -36.13
C LYS A 3 1.52 -71.82 -36.20
N THR A 4 2.34 -72.01 -35.16
CA THR A 4 2.06 -72.29 -33.74
C THR A 4 3.37 -72.64 -33.00
N LEU A 5 3.37 -72.49 -31.66
CA LEU A 5 3.93 -73.41 -30.62
C LEU A 5 5.46 -73.53 -30.45
N ARG A 6 5.97 -73.10 -29.28
CA ARG A 6 6.39 -73.86 -28.07
C ARG A 6 7.73 -74.60 -28.26
N MET A 7 8.79 -74.13 -27.58
CA MET A 7 9.30 -74.59 -26.26
C MET A 7 9.70 -76.07 -26.25
N GLU A 8 10.98 -76.35 -25.97
CA GLU A 8 11.47 -77.36 -25.01
C GLU A 8 12.98 -77.22 -24.77
N GLY A 9 13.40 -77.54 -23.53
CA GLY A 9 14.79 -77.67 -23.05
C GLY A 9 15.18 -76.57 -22.05
N GLY A 10 15.39 -76.79 -20.76
CA GLY A 10 15.41 -78.00 -19.94
C GLY A 10 16.36 -77.78 -18.74
N PHE A 11 15.79 -77.70 -17.52
CA PHE A 11 16.35 -77.99 -16.17
C PHE A 11 17.62 -77.24 -15.66
N PRO A 12 17.90 -77.20 -14.34
CA PRO A 12 17.04 -77.20 -13.14
C PRO A 12 17.39 -76.14 -12.06
N LEU A 13 16.45 -76.04 -11.12
CA LEU A 13 16.44 -75.48 -9.75
C LEU A 13 17.77 -75.11 -9.07
N LEU A 14 17.79 -73.88 -8.50
CA LEU A 14 18.33 -73.60 -7.16
C LEU A 14 17.42 -72.58 -6.46
N LEU A 15 16.74 -73.04 -5.42
CA LEU A 15 15.89 -72.25 -4.52
C LEU A 15 16.77 -71.39 -3.61
N LEU A 16 16.66 -70.06 -3.69
CA LEU A 16 17.03 -69.15 -2.62
C LEU A 16 15.93 -68.11 -2.40
N LEU A 17 15.42 -68.11 -1.17
CA LEU A 17 14.37 -67.28 -0.63
C LEU A 17 14.70 -65.79 -0.79
N GLY A 18 13.94 -65.08 -1.65
CA GLY A 18 14.03 -63.64 -1.80
C GLY A 18 13.39 -62.91 -0.62
N ALA A 19 14.19 -62.25 0.20
CA ALA A 19 13.74 -61.33 1.23
C ALA A 19 13.13 -60.07 0.58
N PHE A 20 11.88 -59.77 0.96
CA PHE A 20 11.20 -58.53 0.61
C PHE A 20 11.96 -57.33 1.21
N MET A 21 12.71 -56.61 0.36
CA MET A 21 13.21 -55.28 0.73
C MET A 21 12.07 -54.28 0.63
N THR A 22 11.52 -53.92 1.79
CA THR A 22 10.60 -52.81 1.94
C THR A 22 11.33 -51.53 1.51
N THR A 23 10.90 -50.93 0.41
CA THR A 23 11.41 -49.65 -0.06
C THR A 23 10.90 -48.57 0.89
N GLN A 24 11.73 -48.20 1.86
CA GLN A 24 11.51 -47.02 2.69
C GLN A 24 11.43 -45.79 1.79
N CYS A 25 10.27 -45.13 1.83
CA CYS A 25 10.06 -43.81 1.26
C CYS A 25 11.01 -42.84 1.99
N GLN A 26 12.19 -42.60 1.43
CA GLN A 26 13.09 -41.56 1.93
C GLN A 26 12.45 -40.22 1.60
N GLY A 27 11.79 -39.64 2.60
CA GLY A 27 11.30 -38.28 2.54
C GLY A 27 12.42 -37.36 2.08
N LEU A 28 12.22 -36.72 0.93
CA LEU A 28 12.98 -35.56 0.52
C LEU A 28 12.98 -34.59 1.71
N ARG A 29 14.10 -34.50 2.42
CA ARG A 29 14.36 -33.41 3.35
C ARG A 29 14.36 -32.15 2.48
N VAL A 30 13.20 -31.53 2.35
CA VAL A 30 13.11 -30.12 1.96
C VAL A 30 13.93 -29.40 3.01
N ARG A 31 15.17 -29.08 2.63
CA ARG A 31 16.02 -28.19 3.37
C ARG A 31 15.28 -26.87 3.36
N PHE A 32 14.46 -26.65 4.40
CA PHE A 32 13.94 -25.32 4.70
C PHE A 32 15.17 -24.44 4.77
N LYS A 33 15.41 -23.68 3.69
CA LYS A 33 16.35 -22.56 3.73
C LYS A 33 15.88 -21.75 4.92
N ARG A 34 16.74 -21.70 5.95
CA ARG A 34 16.52 -20.87 7.14
C ARG A 34 15.99 -19.54 6.63
N GLY A 35 14.77 -19.21 7.07
CA GLY A 35 14.04 -18.05 6.58
C GLY A 35 14.97 -16.84 6.52
N ALA A 36 14.91 -16.09 5.42
CA ALA A 36 15.54 -14.80 5.35
C ALA A 36 15.14 -14.03 6.60
N ARG A 37 16.12 -13.64 7.44
CA ARG A 37 15.91 -12.85 8.65
C ARG A 37 15.00 -11.69 8.24
N SER A 38 13.77 -11.64 8.74
CA SER A 38 12.87 -10.50 8.53
C SER A 38 13.68 -9.25 8.85
N ARG A 39 13.98 -8.44 7.84
CA ARG A 39 14.84 -7.26 7.98
C ARG A 39 14.09 -6.36 8.95
N ALA A 40 14.62 -6.16 10.15
CA ALA A 40 13.88 -5.45 11.20
C ALA A 40 13.54 -4.02 10.71
N MET A 41 12.24 -3.75 10.54
CA MET A 41 11.71 -2.51 10.00
C MET A 41 11.24 -1.59 11.13
N CYS A 42 11.48 -0.30 10.98
CA CYS A 42 10.97 0.72 11.90
C CYS A 42 9.65 1.27 11.37
N THR A 43 8.77 1.71 12.25
CA THR A 43 7.59 2.50 11.87
C THR A 43 7.68 3.84 12.56
N ASP A 44 7.47 4.91 11.81
CA ASP A 44 7.38 6.24 12.37
C ASP A 44 6.11 6.39 13.19
N SER A 45 6.24 6.90 14.41
CA SER A 45 5.13 7.06 15.34
C SER A 45 4.16 8.16 14.93
N SER A 46 4.60 9.14 14.12
CA SER A 46 3.79 10.29 13.73
C SER A 46 3.01 10.04 12.42
N SER A 47 3.65 9.44 11.42
CA SER A 47 3.07 9.20 10.11
C SER A 47 2.56 7.76 9.90
N GLY A 48 3.07 6.80 10.69
CA GLY A 48 2.82 5.36 10.47
C GLY A 48 3.62 4.78 9.29
N GLU A 49 4.53 5.54 8.69
CA GLU A 49 5.37 5.06 7.58
C GLU A 49 6.39 4.00 8.04
N ILE A 50 6.68 3.04 7.17
CA ILE A 50 7.60 1.94 7.46
C ILE A 50 8.95 2.19 6.78
N TYR A 51 10.02 2.10 7.55
CA TYR A 51 11.40 2.33 7.12
C TYR A 51 12.22 1.05 7.26
N GLN A 52 12.98 0.73 6.22
CA GLN A 52 13.95 -0.37 6.21
C GLN A 52 15.17 -0.03 7.11
N HIS A 53 15.97 -1.04 7.46
CA HIS A 53 17.23 -0.84 8.18
C HIS A 53 18.11 0.22 7.47
N ARG A 54 18.63 1.18 8.24
CA ARG A 54 19.34 2.41 7.80
C ARG A 54 18.48 3.46 7.08
N GLY A 55 17.17 3.26 6.95
CA GLY A 55 16.25 4.30 6.49
C GLY A 55 16.32 5.52 7.41
N THR A 56 16.19 6.71 6.84
CA THR A 56 16.27 7.99 7.54
C THR A 56 15.08 8.87 7.18
N TRP A 57 14.57 9.63 8.14
CA TRP A 57 13.42 10.51 7.95
C TRP A 57 13.39 11.65 8.96
N LEU A 58 12.56 12.65 8.69
CA LEU A 58 12.18 13.67 9.67
C LEU A 58 10.79 13.35 10.21
N ARG A 59 10.57 13.66 11.50
CA ARG A 59 9.25 13.57 12.13
C ARG A 59 8.92 14.82 12.93
N LEU A 60 7.63 15.10 13.09
CA LEU A 60 7.14 16.12 14.02
C LEU A 60 7.03 15.51 15.41
N SER A 61 7.65 16.14 16.39
CA SER A 61 7.65 15.76 17.80
C SER A 61 7.24 16.99 18.64
N GLY A 62 5.94 17.18 18.79
CA GLY A 62 5.38 18.42 19.35
C GLY A 62 5.68 19.62 18.45
N SER A 63 6.38 20.63 19.00
CA SER A 63 6.86 21.81 18.27
C SER A 63 8.23 21.64 17.61
N ARG A 64 8.91 20.51 17.83
CA ARG A 64 10.27 20.24 17.32
C ARG A 64 10.23 19.28 16.13
N ILE A 65 11.26 19.38 15.29
CA ILE A 65 11.52 18.43 14.20
C ILE A 65 12.72 17.58 14.60
N GLU A 66 12.53 16.26 14.51
CA GLU A 66 13.58 15.30 14.82
C GLU A 66 14.04 14.59 13.56
N TYR A 67 15.33 14.37 13.46
CA TYR A 67 15.92 13.41 12.53
C TYR A 67 15.91 12.03 13.16
N CYS A 68 15.40 11.06 12.42
CA CYS A 68 15.32 9.67 12.82
C CYS A 68 16.09 8.76 11.87
N ARG A 69 16.69 7.71 12.43
CA ARG A 69 17.30 6.61 11.68
C ARG A 69 16.79 5.28 12.21
N CYS A 70 16.47 4.37 11.30
CA CYS A 70 16.10 3.01 11.64
C CYS A 70 17.34 2.16 11.90
N ASP A 71 17.50 1.71 13.14
CA ASP A 71 18.55 0.78 13.54
C ASP A 71 17.92 -0.54 14.02
N SER A 72 17.80 -1.47 13.06
CA SER A 72 17.42 -2.85 13.33
C SER A 72 16.09 -2.99 14.08
N GLY A 73 15.07 -2.22 13.65
CA GLY A 73 13.73 -2.20 14.25
C GLY A 73 13.52 -1.09 15.28
N TRP A 74 14.59 -0.43 15.73
CA TRP A 74 14.52 0.67 16.68
C TRP A 74 14.73 2.02 15.99
N SER A 75 13.80 2.95 16.19
CA SER A 75 13.92 4.33 15.71
C SER A 75 14.81 5.14 16.65
N ARG A 76 16.00 5.55 16.20
CA ARG A 76 16.89 6.46 16.92
C ARG A 76 16.66 7.88 16.42
N CYS A 77 16.11 8.76 17.27
CA CYS A 77 15.70 10.10 16.89
C CYS A 77 16.35 11.17 17.78
N HIS A 78 16.68 12.32 17.20
CA HIS A 78 17.18 13.49 17.93
C HIS A 78 16.73 14.78 17.23
N THR A 79 16.59 15.87 18.00
CA THR A 79 16.23 17.18 17.45
C THR A 79 17.35 17.72 16.57
N VAL A 80 17.00 18.31 15.42
CA VAL A 80 17.95 18.90 14.48
C VAL A 80 17.56 20.33 14.12
N PRO A 81 18.53 21.22 13.83
CA PRO A 81 18.23 22.54 13.32
C PRO A 81 17.60 22.43 11.93
N ILE A 82 16.57 23.25 11.71
CA ILE A 82 15.83 23.33 10.45
C ILE A 82 15.98 24.71 9.82
N ARG A 83 15.81 24.75 8.50
CA ARG A 83 15.69 25.98 7.73
C ARG A 83 14.53 25.87 6.76
N ALA A 84 14.08 27.01 6.23
CA ALA A 84 13.14 27.01 5.12
C ALA A 84 13.71 26.22 3.93
N CYS A 85 12.83 25.56 3.18
CA CYS A 85 13.23 24.85 1.97
C CYS A 85 13.72 25.83 0.91
N THR A 86 14.79 25.48 0.20
CA THR A 86 15.34 26.31 -0.88
C THR A 86 14.49 26.30 -2.15
N ARG A 87 13.66 25.25 -2.32
CA ARG A 87 12.68 25.09 -3.39
C ARG A 87 11.34 24.71 -2.79
N THR A 88 10.27 25.01 -3.50
CA THR A 88 8.91 24.59 -3.14
C THR A 88 8.79 23.07 -3.25
N LYS A 89 8.77 22.37 -2.11
CA LYS A 89 8.58 20.91 -2.04
C LYS A 89 7.20 20.50 -1.52
N CYS A 90 6.47 21.45 -0.94
CA CYS A 90 5.12 21.25 -0.43
C CYS A 90 4.13 21.96 -1.35
N TYR A 91 3.09 21.24 -1.77
CA TYR A 91 1.98 21.75 -2.56
C TYR A 91 1.00 22.53 -1.69
N ASN A 92 0.06 23.23 -2.34
CA ASN A 92 -1.10 23.85 -1.71
C ASN A 92 -0.76 24.79 -0.52
N GLY A 93 0.33 25.55 -0.66
CA GLY A 93 0.78 26.50 0.35
C GLY A 93 1.40 25.88 1.61
N GLY A 94 1.66 24.57 1.62
CA GLY A 94 2.24 23.89 2.79
C GLY A 94 3.59 24.51 3.23
N GLN A 95 3.77 24.65 4.54
CA GLN A 95 5.02 25.17 5.10
C GLN A 95 6.11 24.10 5.05
N CYS A 96 7.22 24.42 4.39
CA CYS A 96 8.32 23.49 4.14
C CYS A 96 9.51 23.77 5.05
N SER A 97 9.90 22.75 5.83
CA SER A 97 11.09 22.77 6.68
C SER A 97 12.04 21.66 6.27
N GLN A 98 13.32 21.99 6.04
CA GLN A 98 14.36 21.02 5.71
C GLN A 98 15.47 20.99 6.77
N ALA A 99 16.07 19.82 6.97
CA ALA A 99 17.20 19.67 7.88
C ALA A 99 18.42 20.43 7.36
N TYR A 100 19.09 21.19 8.24
CA TYR A 100 20.23 22.02 7.85
C TYR A 100 21.39 21.18 7.27
N TYR A 101 21.74 20.08 7.93
CA TYR A 101 22.84 19.18 7.54
C TYR A 101 22.42 18.02 6.62
N SER A 102 21.13 17.90 6.31
CA SER A 102 20.57 16.85 5.44
C SER A 102 19.51 17.46 4.51
N PRO A 103 19.91 18.32 3.54
CA PRO A 103 18.97 19.10 2.72
C PRO A 103 18.03 18.26 1.84
N GLN A 104 18.36 16.99 1.64
CA GLN A 104 17.49 16.02 0.99
C GLN A 104 16.24 15.67 1.82
N LEU A 105 16.32 15.80 3.15
CA LEU A 105 15.22 15.51 4.06
C LEU A 105 14.44 16.79 4.37
N PHE A 106 13.13 16.72 4.16
CA PHE A 106 12.20 17.81 4.44
C PHE A 106 10.90 17.26 5.01
N ILE A 107 10.14 18.14 5.65
CA ILE A 107 8.80 17.87 6.15
C ILE A 107 7.88 19.02 5.77
N CYS A 108 6.65 18.67 5.39
CA CYS A 108 5.60 19.62 5.05
C CYS A 108 4.58 19.68 6.17
N ARG A 109 4.29 20.90 6.65
CA ARG A 109 3.12 21.16 7.48
C ARG A 109 2.00 21.66 6.58
N CYS A 110 1.00 20.82 6.39
CA CYS A 110 -0.11 21.12 5.49
C CYS A 110 -1.10 22.09 6.12
N HIS A 111 -1.68 22.95 5.28
CA HIS A 111 -2.85 23.73 5.64
C HIS A 111 -4.08 22.82 5.79
N GLN A 112 -5.11 23.35 6.45
CA GLN A 112 -6.40 22.65 6.59
C GLN A 112 -6.94 22.27 5.20
N GLY A 113 -7.54 21.08 5.12
CA GLY A 113 -8.04 20.52 3.86
C GLY A 113 -7.00 19.76 3.04
N PHE A 114 -5.71 19.82 3.38
CA PHE A 114 -4.66 19.09 2.64
C PHE A 114 -3.94 18.05 3.50
N SER A 115 -3.51 16.97 2.86
CA SER A 115 -2.77 15.88 3.49
C SER A 115 -1.74 15.26 2.52
N GLY A 116 -0.98 14.29 3.00
CA GLY A 116 0.12 13.66 2.24
C GLY A 116 1.48 14.18 2.68
N LYS A 117 2.55 13.59 2.13
CA LYS A 117 3.93 13.92 2.52
C LYS A 117 4.35 15.32 2.05
N GLN A 118 3.76 15.75 0.94
CA GLN A 118 3.98 17.03 0.29
C GLN A 118 2.72 17.90 0.28
N CYS A 119 1.69 17.56 1.05
CA CYS A 119 0.38 18.24 1.01
C CYS A 119 -0.31 18.17 -0.36
N GLU A 120 -0.04 17.09 -1.09
CA GLU A 120 -0.49 16.81 -2.46
C GLU A 120 -1.94 16.33 -2.53
N THR A 121 -2.51 15.82 -1.43
CA THR A 121 -3.86 15.27 -1.39
C THR A 121 -4.83 16.31 -0.86
N ASP A 122 -5.80 16.68 -1.69
CA ASP A 122 -6.94 17.50 -1.29
C ASP A 122 -7.96 16.58 -0.61
N THR A 123 -8.18 16.80 0.68
CA THR A 123 -9.10 16.00 1.47
C THR A 123 -10.55 16.48 1.34
N GLU A 124 -10.78 17.69 0.88
CA GLU A 124 -12.12 18.29 0.82
C GLU A 124 -12.80 18.00 -0.53
N VAL A 125 -12.03 17.86 -1.61
CA VAL A 125 -12.58 17.53 -2.93
C VAL A 125 -13.19 16.12 -2.98
N LYS A 126 -14.45 16.04 -3.44
CA LYS A 126 -15.24 14.79 -3.55
C LYS A 126 -15.64 14.41 -4.95
N CYS A 127 -15.42 15.28 -5.92
CA CYS A 127 -15.80 15.08 -7.32
C CYS A 127 -14.63 15.49 -8.22
N TYR A 128 -14.62 14.98 -9.46
CA TYR A 128 -13.66 15.44 -10.47
C TYR A 128 -14.32 16.42 -11.44
N ARG A 129 -13.53 17.35 -11.97
CA ARG A 129 -13.90 18.25 -13.07
C ARG A 129 -13.26 17.74 -14.37
N ASP A 130 -13.88 18.04 -15.50
CA ASP A 130 -13.41 17.65 -16.83
C ASP A 130 -13.09 16.14 -16.89
N ALA A 131 -11.88 15.76 -17.32
CA ALA A 131 -11.36 14.39 -17.29
C ALA A 131 -10.80 13.96 -15.92
N GLY A 132 -10.69 14.86 -14.94
CA GLY A 132 -10.15 14.55 -13.62
C GLY A 132 -8.63 14.37 -13.56
N VAL A 133 -7.88 14.91 -14.53
CA VAL A 133 -6.40 14.90 -14.55
C VAL A 133 -5.82 15.57 -13.31
N THR A 134 -6.41 16.68 -12.89
CA THR A 134 -6.02 17.45 -11.70
C THR A 134 -6.68 16.95 -10.42
N TYR A 135 -7.48 15.89 -10.47
CA TYR A 135 -8.14 15.35 -9.29
C TYR A 135 -7.10 14.82 -8.28
N ARG A 136 -7.12 15.38 -7.07
CA ARG A 136 -6.23 15.00 -5.97
C ARG A 136 -6.98 14.56 -4.71
N GLY A 137 -8.25 14.16 -4.89
CA GLY A 137 -9.10 13.67 -3.81
C GLY A 137 -8.70 12.31 -3.24
N THR A 138 -9.48 11.85 -2.27
CA THR A 138 -9.20 10.63 -1.49
C THR A 138 -10.05 9.42 -1.89
N TRP A 139 -10.78 9.50 -3.00
CA TRP A 139 -11.61 8.39 -3.48
C TRP A 139 -10.73 7.23 -3.93
N SER A 140 -11.07 6.00 -3.55
CA SER A 140 -10.20 4.82 -3.72
C SER A 140 -10.95 3.56 -4.15
N THR A 141 -12.14 3.72 -4.72
CA THR A 141 -13.01 2.60 -5.11
C THR A 141 -13.40 2.71 -6.59
N THR A 142 -13.39 1.57 -7.30
CA THR A 142 -13.79 1.46 -8.71
C THR A 142 -15.31 1.55 -8.88
N GLU A 143 -15.79 1.67 -10.12
CA GLU A 143 -17.22 1.56 -10.43
C GLU A 143 -17.83 0.20 -10.07
N SER A 144 -17.01 -0.87 -10.12
CA SER A 144 -17.43 -2.21 -9.70
C SER A 144 -17.48 -2.38 -8.17
N GLY A 145 -17.11 -1.34 -7.41
CA GLY A 145 -17.01 -1.40 -5.95
C GLY A 145 -15.72 -2.03 -5.44
N THR A 146 -14.76 -2.31 -6.32
CA THR A 146 -13.46 -2.89 -5.94
C THR A 146 -12.55 -1.80 -5.41
N GLU A 147 -11.84 -2.06 -4.32
CA GLU A 147 -10.84 -1.10 -3.83
C GLU A 147 -9.62 -1.07 -4.75
N CYS A 148 -9.12 0.13 -4.98
CA CYS A 148 -7.88 0.40 -5.69
C CYS A 148 -6.66 -0.16 -4.96
N LEU A 149 -5.68 -0.59 -5.74
CA LEU A 149 -4.34 -0.94 -5.28
C LEU A 149 -3.50 0.32 -5.02
N ASN A 150 -2.58 0.21 -4.06
CA ASN A 150 -1.61 1.27 -3.79
C ASN A 150 -0.66 1.44 -5.00
N TRP A 151 -0.54 2.66 -5.52
CA TRP A 151 0.29 2.96 -6.70
C TRP A 151 1.76 2.61 -6.51
N ASN A 152 2.26 2.65 -5.28
CA ASN A 152 3.63 2.28 -4.92
C ASN A 152 3.81 0.77 -4.61
N SER A 153 2.78 -0.06 -4.85
CA SER A 153 2.89 -1.51 -4.68
C SER A 153 3.93 -2.11 -5.64
N ASN A 154 4.76 -3.02 -5.12
CA ASN A 154 5.75 -3.74 -5.94
C ASN A 154 5.12 -4.51 -7.11
N GLY A 155 3.87 -4.96 -6.97
CA GLY A 155 3.15 -5.64 -8.04
C GLY A 155 2.87 -4.75 -9.26
N LEU A 156 2.83 -3.42 -9.06
CA LEU A 156 2.58 -2.44 -10.12
C LEU A 156 3.85 -1.87 -10.74
N ARG A 157 5.04 -2.29 -10.30
CA ARG A 157 6.33 -1.74 -10.79
C ARG A 157 6.52 -1.90 -12.31
N ALA A 158 5.93 -2.93 -12.90
CA ALA A 158 5.97 -3.17 -14.35
C ALA A 158 4.88 -2.41 -15.12
N GLN A 159 3.93 -1.77 -14.43
CA GLN A 159 2.86 -1.01 -15.07
C GLN A 159 3.35 0.38 -15.49
N ARG A 160 2.78 0.91 -16.57
CA ARG A 160 3.18 2.21 -17.15
C ARG A 160 3.07 3.36 -16.15
N TYR A 161 1.99 3.40 -15.37
CA TYR A 161 1.76 4.42 -14.35
C TYR A 161 1.85 3.79 -12.97
N ASN A 162 2.84 4.19 -12.17
CA ASN A 162 3.05 3.66 -10.83
C ASN A 162 3.76 4.70 -9.96
N GLY A 163 3.77 4.47 -8.65
CA GLY A 163 4.33 5.38 -7.65
C GLY A 163 5.86 5.42 -7.58
N GLN A 164 6.58 4.63 -8.40
CA GLN A 164 8.04 4.59 -8.45
C GLN A 164 8.61 5.40 -9.63
N ARG A 165 7.75 6.02 -10.45
CA ARG A 165 8.17 6.93 -11.51
C ARG A 165 8.79 8.20 -10.94
N GLU A 166 9.63 8.86 -11.74
CA GLU A 166 10.23 10.14 -11.38
C GLU A 166 9.19 11.27 -11.28
N ASP A 167 8.25 11.30 -12.23
CA ASP A 167 7.12 12.24 -12.31
C ASP A 167 5.89 11.80 -11.49
N ALA A 168 6.01 10.75 -10.66
CA ALA A 168 4.87 10.18 -9.94
C ALA A 168 4.13 11.23 -9.09
N ALA A 169 4.88 12.10 -8.40
CA ALA A 169 4.32 13.14 -7.55
C ALA A 169 3.50 14.17 -8.35
N GLU A 170 3.95 14.54 -9.54
CA GLU A 170 3.25 15.49 -10.43
C GLU A 170 1.93 14.89 -10.93
N LEU A 171 1.96 13.61 -11.28
CA LEU A 171 0.80 12.80 -11.67
C LEU A 171 -0.13 12.45 -10.48
N GLY A 172 0.24 12.80 -9.25
CA GLY A 172 -0.51 12.48 -8.03
C GLY A 172 -0.47 11.00 -7.65
N LEU A 173 0.51 10.25 -8.17
CA LEU A 173 0.78 8.85 -7.84
C LEU A 173 1.74 8.77 -6.66
N GLY A 174 1.54 7.83 -5.75
CA GLY A 174 2.40 7.73 -4.57
C GLY A 174 2.04 6.57 -3.66
N ASN A 175 2.41 6.68 -2.38
CA ASN A 175 2.15 5.65 -1.38
C ASN A 175 0.71 5.72 -0.82
N HIS A 176 -0.27 5.63 -1.72
CA HIS A 176 -1.70 5.58 -1.43
C HIS A 176 -2.41 4.86 -2.59
N ASN A 177 -3.71 4.59 -2.43
CA ASN A 177 -4.55 3.94 -3.44
C ASN A 177 -5.63 4.86 -4.04
N TYR A 178 -5.53 6.18 -3.87
CA TYR A 178 -6.53 7.11 -4.40
C TYR A 178 -6.58 7.12 -5.94
N CYS A 179 -7.77 7.24 -6.51
CA CYS A 179 -8.04 7.34 -7.94
C CYS A 179 -7.32 8.55 -8.58
N ARG A 180 -6.70 8.34 -9.73
CA ARG A 180 -5.96 9.36 -10.48
C ARG A 180 -6.22 9.20 -11.98
N ASN A 181 -5.93 10.22 -12.75
CA ASN A 181 -5.95 10.16 -14.20
C ASN A 181 -4.61 10.68 -14.76
N PRO A 182 -3.56 9.83 -14.76
CA PRO A 182 -2.21 10.24 -15.15
C PRO A 182 -1.98 10.21 -16.67
N ASP A 183 -2.94 9.72 -17.45
CA ASP A 183 -2.85 9.49 -18.90
C ASP A 183 -3.88 10.26 -19.71
N GLU A 184 -4.57 11.20 -19.08
CA GLU A 184 -5.59 12.06 -19.73
C GLU A 184 -6.74 11.25 -20.36
N ASP A 185 -7.06 10.09 -19.78
CA ASP A 185 -8.26 9.32 -20.15
C ASP A 185 -9.53 10.12 -19.79
N SER A 186 -10.70 9.59 -20.13
CA SER A 186 -12.01 10.19 -19.89
C SER A 186 -12.35 10.52 -18.43
N ARG A 187 -11.77 9.81 -17.44
CA ARG A 187 -12.05 9.99 -16.00
C ARG A 187 -11.02 9.28 -15.11
N PRO A 188 -10.97 9.60 -13.79
CA PRO A 188 -10.07 8.93 -12.86
C PRO A 188 -10.25 7.41 -12.81
N TRP A 189 -9.14 6.69 -12.70
CA TRP A 189 -9.09 5.24 -12.61
C TRP A 189 -8.03 4.80 -11.59
N CYS A 190 -7.96 3.50 -11.35
CA CYS A 190 -6.90 2.89 -10.56
C CYS A 190 -6.67 1.42 -10.96
N TYR A 191 -5.57 0.84 -10.49
CA TYR A 191 -5.31 -0.59 -10.66
C TYR A 191 -6.07 -1.42 -9.62
N ILE A 192 -6.53 -2.60 -10.03
CA ILE A 192 -7.08 -3.65 -9.18
C ILE A 192 -6.41 -5.00 -9.51
N TYR A 193 -6.60 -5.99 -8.63
CA TYR A 193 -6.16 -7.36 -8.88
C TYR A 193 -7.37 -8.27 -9.11
N LYS A 194 -7.52 -8.78 -10.35
CA LYS A 194 -8.69 -9.58 -10.75
C LYS A 194 -8.24 -10.74 -11.64
N GLY A 195 -8.70 -11.95 -11.34
CA GLY A 195 -8.37 -13.13 -12.15
C GLY A 195 -6.88 -13.43 -12.28
N GLY A 196 -6.09 -13.12 -11.24
CA GLY A 196 -4.64 -13.34 -11.25
C GLY A 196 -3.83 -12.29 -12.03
N LYS A 197 -4.46 -11.19 -12.47
CA LYS A 197 -3.81 -10.12 -13.24
C LYS A 197 -4.04 -8.76 -12.60
N TYR A 198 -3.06 -7.89 -12.76
CA TYR A 198 -3.20 -6.46 -12.49
C TYR A 198 -3.87 -5.82 -13.71
N ILE A 199 -5.06 -5.27 -13.53
CA ILE A 199 -5.80 -4.53 -14.55
C ILE A 199 -6.22 -3.18 -13.98
N TRP A 200 -6.62 -2.25 -14.83
CA TRP A 200 -7.20 -0.98 -14.39
C TRP A 200 -8.72 -0.99 -14.57
N GLU A 201 -9.42 -0.25 -13.73
CA GLU A 201 -10.85 0.03 -13.86
C GLU A 201 -11.10 1.50 -13.52
N TYR A 202 -12.12 2.10 -14.14
CA TYR A 202 -12.54 3.46 -13.78
C TYR A 202 -13.06 3.51 -12.35
N CYS A 203 -12.86 4.68 -11.74
CA CYS A 203 -13.34 4.95 -10.41
C CYS A 203 -14.76 5.47 -10.37
N SER A 204 -15.46 5.16 -9.28
CA SER A 204 -16.78 5.71 -8.97
C SER A 204 -16.75 7.15 -8.45
N VAL A 205 -15.63 7.87 -8.68
CA VAL A 205 -15.56 9.30 -8.35
C VAL A 205 -16.66 10.01 -9.14
N PRO A 206 -17.51 10.81 -8.52
CA PRO A 206 -18.58 11.45 -9.26
C PRO A 206 -18.07 12.73 -9.96
N SER A 207 -18.71 13.12 -11.06
CA SER A 207 -18.36 14.36 -11.79
C SER A 207 -18.98 15.57 -11.08
N CYS A 208 -18.22 16.65 -10.88
CA CYS A 208 -18.73 17.83 -10.20
C CYS A 208 -19.93 18.47 -10.92
N SER A 209 -20.04 18.32 -12.24
CA SER A 209 -21.17 18.80 -13.03
C SER A 209 -22.45 17.98 -12.81
N LYS A 210 -22.34 16.80 -12.18
CA LYS A 210 -23.45 15.87 -11.92
C LYS A 210 -23.79 15.73 -10.42
N VAL A 211 -22.99 16.30 -9.52
CA VAL A 211 -23.15 16.11 -8.07
C VAL A 211 -23.85 17.31 -7.44
N GLY A 212 -25.11 17.10 -7.08
CA GLY A 212 -25.73 17.82 -5.97
C GLY A 212 -25.13 17.30 -4.65
N ASN A 213 -24.08 17.96 -4.17
CA ASN A 213 -23.56 17.98 -2.79
C ASN A 213 -23.77 16.74 -1.88
N SER A 214 -23.53 15.51 -2.36
CA SER A 214 -23.70 14.29 -1.54
C SER A 214 -22.44 13.96 -0.74
N ASN A 215 -22.09 14.86 0.19
CA ASN A 215 -21.00 14.67 1.16
C ASN A 215 -21.48 13.99 2.46
N CYS A 216 -22.77 13.70 2.55
CA CYS A 216 -23.39 13.08 3.71
C CYS A 216 -23.31 11.55 3.62
N LYS A 217 -23.15 10.91 4.78
CA LYS A 217 -23.35 9.47 4.89
C LYS A 217 -24.81 9.14 4.56
N SER A 218 -25.05 8.13 3.75
CA SER A 218 -26.38 7.57 3.50
C SER A 218 -26.59 6.33 4.36
N GLY A 219 -27.76 6.23 5.02
CA GLY A 219 -28.08 5.10 5.89
C GLY A 219 -27.00 4.82 6.95
N ARG A 220 -26.46 3.58 6.93
CA ARG A 220 -25.40 3.13 7.85
C ARG A 220 -24.01 3.69 7.52
N GLY A 221 -23.80 4.28 6.33
CA GLY A 221 -22.52 4.86 5.91
C GLY A 221 -21.47 3.83 5.44
N THR A 222 -21.87 2.63 5.04
CA THR A 222 -20.94 1.58 4.55
C THR A 222 -20.23 1.96 3.24
N ASP A 223 -20.88 2.81 2.45
CA ASP A 223 -20.41 3.42 1.21
C ASP A 223 -19.76 4.79 1.44
N TYR A 224 -19.71 5.28 2.68
CA TYR A 224 -19.11 6.56 2.98
C TYR A 224 -17.61 6.51 2.67
N ARG A 225 -17.19 7.38 1.75
CA ARG A 225 -15.78 7.55 1.36
C ARG A 225 -15.29 8.98 1.53
N GLY A 226 -15.99 9.77 2.36
CA GLY A 226 -15.57 11.12 2.74
C GLY A 226 -14.28 11.12 3.58
N SER A 227 -13.81 12.31 3.92
CA SER A 227 -12.50 12.55 4.57
C SER A 227 -12.61 13.01 6.03
N HIS A 228 -13.83 13.04 6.58
CA HIS A 228 -14.03 13.36 7.99
C HIS A 228 -13.11 12.47 8.84
N SER A 229 -12.32 13.04 9.73
CA SER A 229 -11.30 12.32 10.53
C SER A 229 -11.34 12.70 12.02
N ILE A 230 -12.45 13.29 12.44
CA ILE A 230 -12.74 13.68 13.82
C ILE A 230 -13.93 12.83 14.32
N THR A 231 -13.97 12.46 15.59
CA THR A 231 -15.10 11.75 16.19
C THR A 231 -16.22 12.71 16.59
N SER A 232 -17.41 12.20 16.92
CA SER A 232 -18.51 13.02 17.46
C SER A 232 -18.15 13.73 18.79
N SER A 233 -17.18 13.19 19.53
CA SER A 233 -16.62 13.79 20.74
C SER A 233 -15.49 14.79 20.49
N GLY A 234 -15.10 15.04 19.23
CA GLY A 234 -14.03 15.98 18.87
C GLY A 234 -12.61 15.40 18.85
N ALA A 235 -12.43 14.10 19.10
CA ALA A 235 -11.12 13.48 19.07
C ALA A 235 -10.66 13.19 17.62
N THR A 236 -9.37 13.37 17.33
CA THR A 236 -8.82 12.98 16.03
C THR A 236 -8.73 11.46 15.91
N CYS A 237 -9.21 10.91 14.80
CA CYS A 237 -9.14 9.48 14.51
C CYS A 237 -7.69 8.99 14.39
N LEU A 238 -7.44 7.77 14.86
CA LEU A 238 -6.19 7.07 14.61
C LEU A 238 -6.13 6.61 13.15
N ARG A 239 -4.93 6.56 12.57
CA ARG A 239 -4.72 5.97 11.24
C ARG A 239 -5.00 4.48 11.28
N TRP A 240 -5.63 3.93 10.24
CA TRP A 240 -6.01 2.52 10.20
C TRP A 240 -4.80 1.58 10.16
N ASN A 241 -3.64 2.05 9.66
CA ASN A 241 -2.36 1.35 9.71
C ASN A 241 -1.54 1.62 10.99
N SER A 242 -2.11 2.26 12.01
CA SER A 242 -1.40 2.47 13.27
C SER A 242 -1.06 1.15 13.94
N ARG A 243 0.18 1.00 14.43
CA ARG A 243 0.60 -0.17 15.22
C ARG A 243 -0.20 -0.34 16.52
N ILE A 244 -0.77 0.76 17.04
CA ILE A 244 -1.66 0.72 18.22
C ILE A 244 -2.90 -0.14 17.94
N LEU A 245 -3.31 -0.24 16.67
CA LEU A 245 -4.47 -1.00 16.26
C LEU A 245 -4.14 -2.48 15.97
N ILE A 246 -2.91 -2.96 16.11
CA ILE A 246 -2.51 -4.30 15.62
C ILE A 246 -3.32 -5.47 16.21
N HIS A 247 -3.88 -5.30 17.41
CA HIS A 247 -4.76 -6.27 18.09
C HIS A 247 -6.26 -5.96 17.98
N LYS A 248 -6.63 -4.98 17.14
CA LYS A 248 -8.01 -4.61 16.87
C LYS A 248 -8.51 -5.29 15.60
N LEU A 249 -9.83 -5.43 15.51
CA LEU A 249 -10.49 -6.15 14.42
C LEU A 249 -10.49 -5.37 13.11
N TYR A 250 -10.73 -4.06 13.13
CA TYR A 250 -10.85 -3.20 11.94
C TYR A 250 -9.61 -2.32 11.79
N THR A 251 -8.70 -2.75 10.93
CA THR A 251 -7.36 -2.15 10.74
C THR A 251 -6.92 -2.30 9.29
N ALA A 252 -5.88 -1.56 8.90
CA ALA A 252 -5.25 -1.69 7.59
C ALA A 252 -4.49 -3.02 7.39
N TRP A 253 -4.39 -3.86 8.43
CA TRP A 253 -3.65 -5.14 8.39
C TRP A 253 -4.54 -6.34 8.04
N ARG A 254 -5.86 -6.14 7.95
CA ARG A 254 -6.78 -7.19 7.53
C ARG A 254 -6.61 -7.49 6.04
N ARG A 255 -6.99 -8.71 5.64
CA ARG A 255 -6.99 -9.12 4.22
C ARG A 255 -8.00 -8.35 3.36
N ASP A 256 -9.10 -7.91 3.97
CA ASP A 256 -10.19 -7.12 3.38
C ASP A 256 -10.13 -5.63 3.79
N ALA A 257 -9.02 -5.19 4.40
CA ALA A 257 -8.86 -3.81 4.87
C ALA A 257 -9.11 -2.79 3.75
N ASP A 258 -8.57 -3.10 2.58
CA ASP A 258 -8.73 -2.29 1.37
C ASP A 258 -10.23 -2.17 1.00
N GLN A 259 -11.00 -3.27 1.00
CA GLN A 259 -12.44 -3.24 0.68
C GLN A 259 -13.26 -2.36 1.64
N LEU A 260 -12.80 -2.26 2.89
CA LEU A 260 -13.40 -1.43 3.93
C LEU A 260 -12.90 0.02 3.89
N GLY A 261 -12.01 0.37 2.94
CA GLY A 261 -11.38 1.68 2.84
C GLY A 261 -10.49 2.00 4.04
N LEU A 262 -9.85 0.98 4.64
CA LEU A 262 -8.99 1.10 5.82
C LEU A 262 -7.52 1.12 5.38
N GLY A 263 -6.94 2.30 5.19
CA GLY A 263 -5.58 2.44 4.66
C GLY A 263 -4.57 3.12 5.60
N SER A 264 -3.62 3.85 5.03
CA SER A 264 -2.65 4.65 5.79
C SER A 264 -3.22 5.95 6.34
N HIS A 265 -4.46 6.30 6.02
CA HIS A 265 -5.17 7.49 6.49
C HIS A 265 -5.97 7.22 7.77
N ASN A 266 -6.60 8.27 8.31
CA ASN A 266 -7.45 8.23 9.51
C ASN A 266 -8.91 8.68 9.25
N PHE A 267 -9.36 8.66 8.00
CA PHE A 267 -10.75 9.01 7.67
C PHE A 267 -11.76 8.02 8.28
N CYS A 268 -12.91 8.53 8.72
CA CYS A 268 -14.05 7.78 9.22
C CYS A 268 -14.55 6.83 8.14
N ARG A 269 -14.80 5.58 8.54
CA ARG A 269 -15.34 4.49 7.75
C ARG A 269 -16.32 3.73 8.63
#